data_AF-A0AA38FA89-F1
#
_entry.id   AF-A0AA38FA89-F1
#
_cell.length_a   1.000
_cell.length_b   1.000
_cell.length_c   1.000
_cell.angle_alpha   90.00
_cell.angle_beta   90.00
_cell.angle_gamma   90.00
#
_symmetry.space_group_name_H-M   'P 1'
#
loop_
_entity.id
_entity.type
_entity.pdbx_description
1 polymer ?
#
loop_
_entity_poly.entity_id
_entity_poly.type
_entity_poly.pdbx_seq_one_letter_code
_entity_poly.pdbx_strand_id
1 'polypeptide(L)' 'PIYGFASEDPLKFKKAVGHADLFYVDDKDLEFKDVIEAPLPKTPLETAVVVHWLAIEGVQPAIPENPTVG' A
#
# COMPACT_ATOMS: atom_id res chain seq x y z
N PRO A 1 -7.17 -22.32 -6.56
CA PRO A 1 -6.87 -20.94 -6.10
C PRO A 1 -5.41 -20.61 -6.37
N ILE A 2 -5.07 -19.32 -6.49
CA ILE A 2 -3.71 -18.85 -6.75
C ILE A 2 -3.07 -18.49 -5.41
N TYR A 3 -1.97 -19.15 -5.07
CA TYR A 3 -1.23 -18.96 -3.81
C TYR A 3 -0.03 -18.03 -4.01
N GLY A 4 0.41 -17.36 -2.94
CA GLY A 4 1.61 -16.50 -2.95
C GLY A 4 1.40 -15.03 -3.37
N PHE A 5 0.15 -14.58 -3.53
CA PHE A 5 -0.20 -13.21 -3.97
C PHE A 5 -0.69 -12.29 -2.86
N ALA A 6 -0.33 -12.57 -1.60
CA ALA A 6 -0.74 -11.79 -0.43
C ALA A 6 0.39 -10.93 0.17
N SER A 7 1.58 -10.94 -0.45
CA SER A 7 2.70 -10.12 0.03
C SER A 7 2.41 -8.63 -0.18
N GLU A 8 2.86 -7.80 0.77
CA GLU A 8 2.86 -6.34 0.63
C GLU A 8 3.91 -5.85 -0.37
N ASP A 9 4.87 -6.71 -0.74
CA ASP A 9 5.88 -6.36 -1.73
C ASP A 9 5.27 -6.31 -3.13
N PRO A 10 5.33 -5.15 -3.82
CA PRO A 10 4.84 -5.06 -5.17
C PRO A 10 5.70 -5.93 -6.10
N LEU A 11 5.03 -6.70 -6.96
CA LEU A 11 5.67 -7.47 -8.02
C LEU A 11 6.42 -6.53 -8.96
N LYS A 12 7.76 -6.57 -8.92
CA LYS A 12 8.63 -5.76 -9.77
C LYS A 12 9.16 -6.61 -10.92
N PHE A 13 8.50 -6.50 -12.08
CA PHE A 13 8.98 -7.10 -13.32
C PHE A 13 10.16 -6.30 -13.88
N LYS A 14 11.33 -6.94 -13.99
CA LYS A 14 12.53 -6.36 -14.60
C LYS A 14 12.63 -6.76 -16.06
N LYS A 15 13.04 -5.82 -16.92
CA LYS A 15 13.26 -6.08 -18.34
C LYS A 15 14.59 -6.80 -18.55
N ALA A 16 14.59 -7.88 -19.33
CA ALA A 16 15.82 -8.59 -19.68
C ALA A 16 16.69 -7.76 -20.64
N VAL A 17 17.97 -7.64 -20.32
CA VAL A 17 18.92 -6.90 -21.15
C VAL A 17 19.07 -7.58 -22.51
N GLY A 18 19.00 -6.79 -23.59
CA GLY A 18 19.10 -7.31 -24.96
C GLY A 18 17.79 -7.84 -25.56
N HIS A 19 16.68 -7.82 -24.81
CA HIS A 19 15.37 -8.27 -25.29
C HIS A 19 14.31 -7.18 -25.16
N ALA A 20 13.51 -6.97 -26.20
CA ALA A 20 12.53 -5.88 -26.24
C ALA A 20 11.32 -6.13 -25.34
N ASP A 21 10.84 -7.36 -25.24
CA ASP A 21 9.57 -7.70 -24.60
C ASP A 21 9.67 -8.87 -23.61
N LEU A 22 10.89 -9.15 -23.12
CA LEU A 22 11.12 -10.19 -22.11
C LEU A 22 11.28 -9.55 -20.73
N PHE A 23 10.50 -10.05 -19.77
CA PHE A 23 10.52 -9.60 -18.38
C PHE A 23 10.68 -10.78 -17.44
N TYR A 24 11.33 -10.56 -16.31
CA TYR A 24 11.52 -11.55 -15.27
C TYR A 24 11.23 -10.95 -13.89
N VAL A 25 10.89 -11.80 -12.93
CA VAL A 25 10.86 -11.42 -11.52
C VAL A 25 12.23 -11.71 -10.94
N ASP A 26 12.85 -10.70 -10.35
CA ASP A 26 14.10 -10.87 -9.62
C ASP A 26 13.78 -11.29 -8.19
N ASP A 27 13.71 -12.59 -7.98
CA ASP A 27 13.45 -13.20 -6.68
C ASP A 27 14.77 -13.41 -5.94
N LYS A 28 14.85 -12.91 -4.71
CA LYS A 28 16.07 -12.98 -3.90
C LYS A 28 15.90 -14.04 -2.83
N ASP A 29 16.90 -14.90 -2.70
CA ASP A 29 16.98 -15.83 -1.58
C ASP A 29 17.02 -15.07 -0.24
N LEU A 30 16.30 -15.59 0.74
CA LEU A 30 16.23 -15.09 2.11
C LEU A 30 16.77 -16.16 3.06
N GLU A 31 17.62 -15.75 4.00
CA GLU A 31 18.05 -16.65 5.07
C GLU A 31 16.93 -16.78 6.12
N PHE A 32 16.71 -18.00 6.63
CA PHE A 32 15.72 -18.23 7.68
C PHE A 32 15.98 -17.39 8.92
N LYS A 33 17.24 -17.14 9.24
CA LYS A 33 17.64 -16.31 10.37
C LYS A 33 17.08 -14.89 10.24
N ASP A 34 17.17 -14.28 9.05
CA ASP A 34 16.68 -12.93 8.81
C ASP A 34 15.15 -12.83 8.98
N VAL A 35 14.43 -13.88 8.58
CA VAL A 35 12.97 -13.93 8.74
C VAL A 35 12.58 -14.12 10.21
N ILE A 36 13.31 -14.94 10.95
CA ILE A 36 13.05 -15.23 12.37
C ILE A 36 13.38 -14.01 13.25
N GLU A 37 14.48 -13.33 12.94
CA GLU A 37 14.97 -12.16 13.70
C GLU A 37 14.31 -10.85 13.24
N ALA A 38 13.47 -10.88 12.19
CA ALA A 38 12.78 -9.70 11.70
C ALA A 38 11.90 -9.07 12.79
N PRO A 39 11.93 -7.73 12.93
CA PRO A 39 11.08 -7.03 13.88
C PRO A 39 9.60 -7.20 13.50
N LEU A 40 8.74 -7.30 14.51
CA LEU A 40 7.30 -7.34 14.28
C LEU A 40 6.83 -6.01 13.65
N PRO A 41 5.88 -6.07 12.70
CA PRO A 41 5.28 -4.86 12.13
C PRO A 41 4.56 -4.08 13.23
N LYS A 42 4.51 -2.75 13.06
CA LYS A 42 3.77 -1.89 13.98
C LYS A 42 2.27 -2.18 13.85
N THR A 43 1.60 -2.29 14.99
CA THR A 43 0.14 -2.42 15.01
C THR A 43 -0.48 -1.16 14.39
N PRO A 44 -1.49 -1.30 13.51
CA PRO A 44 -2.30 -0.18 13.06
C PRO A 44 -2.92 0.56 14.25
N LEU A 45 -3.23 1.85 14.05
CA LEU A 45 -4.06 2.56 15.01
C LEU A 45 -5.43 1.90 15.11
N GLU A 46 -6.03 1.97 16.29
CA GLU A 46 -7.40 1.51 16.50
C GLU A 46 -8.36 2.29 15.59
N THR A 47 -9.33 1.57 15.02
CA THR A 47 -10.33 2.20 14.15
C THR A 47 -11.23 3.11 14.97
N ALA A 48 -11.36 4.37 14.54
CA ALA A 48 -12.22 5.36 15.18
C ALA A 48 -13.11 6.07 14.16
N VAL A 49 -14.25 6.57 14.63
CA VAL A 49 -15.19 7.37 13.82
C VAL A 49 -15.10 8.82 14.26
N VAL A 50 -14.92 9.72 13.28
CA VAL A 50 -14.93 11.17 13.50
C VAL A 50 -16.03 11.78 12.65
N VAL A 51 -16.86 12.63 13.26
CA VAL A 51 -18.02 13.23 12.61
C VAL A 51 -17.69 14.67 12.19
N HIS A 52 -18.03 15.04 10.97
CA HIS A 52 -17.96 16.42 10.48
C HIS A 52 -19.10 16.72 9.50
N TRP A 53 -19.35 18.01 9.24
CA TRP A 53 -20.35 18.43 8.26
C TRP A 53 -19.76 18.39 6.84
N LEU A 54 -20.25 17.46 6.02
CA LEU A 54 -19.96 17.45 4.59
C LEU A 54 -20.71 18.58 3.86
N ALA A 55 -21.99 18.77 4.18
CA ALA A 55 -22.84 19.80 3.58
C ALA A 55 -23.90 20.29 4.57
N ILE A 56 -24.20 21.59 4.49
CA ILE A 56 -25.30 22.25 5.19
C ILE A 56 -26.14 22.90 4.09
N GLU A 57 -27.41 22.49 3.97
CA GLU A 57 -28.32 22.99 2.91
C GLU A 57 -27.75 22.86 1.48
N GLY A 58 -26.95 21.82 1.23
CA GLY A 58 -26.29 21.59 -0.06
C GLY A 58 -25.01 22.40 -0.30
N VAL A 59 -24.60 23.25 0.65
CA VAL A 59 -23.34 24.01 0.61
C VAL A 59 -22.29 23.32 1.48
N GLN A 60 -21.09 23.10 0.92
CA GLN A 60 -19.97 22.56 1.68
C GLN A 60 -19.33 23.65 2.56
N PRO A 61 -19.28 23.49 3.89
CA PRO A 61 -18.67 24.49 4.76
C PRO A 61 -17.14 24.50 4.61
N ALA A 62 -16.53 25.68 4.71
CA ALA A 62 -15.07 25.85 4.67
C ALA A 62 -14.41 25.45 6.01
N ILE A 63 -14.38 24.15 6.29
CA ILE A 63 -13.74 23.53 7.46
C ILE A 63 -12.54 22.66 7.01
N PRO A 64 -11.56 22.38 7.87
CA PRO A 64 -10.36 21.61 7.52
C PRO A 64 -10.64 20.21 6.96
N GLU A 65 -11.74 19.59 7.37
CA GLU A 65 -12.15 18.25 6.95
C GLU A 65 -12.74 18.23 5.54
N ASN A 66 -13.11 19.38 4.98
CA ASN A 66 -13.65 19.50 3.64
C ASN A 66 -12.58 19.94 2.63
N PRO A 67 -12.63 19.45 1.37
CA PRO A 67 -11.72 19.87 0.31
C PRO A 67 -11.84 21.37 0.03
N THR A 68 -10.71 22.01 -0.26
CA THR A 68 -10.68 23.39 -0.74
C THR A 68 -11.05 23.43 -2.23
N VAL A 69 -11.90 24.37 -2.62
CA VAL A 69 -12.09 24.69 -4.05
C VAL A 69 -10.76 25.29 -4.53
N GLY A 70 -10.10 24.60 -5.46
CA GLY A 70 -8.86 25.06 -6.10
C GLY A 70 -9.08 26.22 -7.07
#